data_AF-A0AAV8Q2C8-F1
#
_entry.id   AF-A0AAV8Q2C8-F1
#
_cell.length_a   1.000
_cell.length_b   1.000
_cell.length_c   1.000
_cell.angle_alpha   90.00
_cell.angle_beta   90.00
_cell.angle_gamma   90.00
#
_symmetry.space_group_name_H-M   'P 1'
#
loop_
_entity.id
_entity.type
_entity.pdbx_description
1 polymer ?
#
loop_
_entity_poly.entity_id
_entity_poly.type
_entity_poly.pdbx_seq_one_letter_code
_entity_poly.pdbx_strand_id
1 'polypeptide(L)'
;MEEIQRKLELLNYPRSNAPAQSLLFAGVERYALLEWLFFRLLGDRSPFTQQNWQGDSMDRDEENTRIQHLAEIASFLGITSSVDTEAIQGKGSYEERVELLHLIVDLVEASQYADNPEWSVDEQLAKDVQLVDSIAEKQAQIFSEELKLFPADVQIQSVYPLPDISELELKLSEHSKKLSNLQQMVHELASKYDYNPNEDYTEVELKLRSHLESFLETVKYFNLIYTKEIRPWTHMMEVPQLHGFGPAANRLLEAYNTLLKFLGNLRSVRDSYAAMSVGSLSTTTDEPSSITKIILDCESALTFLNRSLSILSTSVAREQGKTP
;
A
#
# COMPACT_ATOMS: atom_id res chain seq x y z
N MET A 1 -25.69 -12.74 14.31
CA MET A 1 -25.70 -11.39 14.93
C MET A 1 -24.36 -11.01 15.53
N GLU A 2 -23.71 -11.86 16.34
CA GLU A 2 -22.37 -11.57 16.87
C GLU A 2 -21.35 -11.29 15.76
N GLU A 3 -21.39 -12.08 14.69
CA GLU A 3 -20.55 -11.86 13.50
C GLU A 3 -20.84 -10.50 12.82
N ILE A 4 -22.12 -10.15 12.64
CA ILE A 4 -22.53 -8.86 12.06
C ILE A 4 -22.00 -7.71 12.93
N GLN A 5 -22.14 -7.77 14.25
CA GLN A 5 -21.63 -6.73 15.14
C GLN A 5 -20.12 -6.60 15.07
N ARG A 6 -19.37 -7.71 15.06
CA ARG A 6 -17.93 -7.73 14.86
C ARG A 6 -17.52 -7.06 13.54
N LYS A 7 -18.23 -7.36 12.44
CA LYS A 7 -17.98 -6.73 11.13
C LYS A 7 -18.32 -5.24 11.14
N LEU A 8 -19.41 -4.82 11.79
CA LEU A 8 -19.75 -3.40 11.93
C LEU A 8 -18.70 -2.61 12.73
N GLU A 9 -18.08 -3.22 13.75
CA GLU A 9 -16.95 -2.63 14.46
C GLU A 9 -15.72 -2.50 13.54
N LEU A 10 -15.38 -3.55 12.79
CA LEU A 10 -14.28 -3.52 11.81
C LEU A 10 -14.47 -2.40 10.77
N LEU A 11 -15.69 -2.25 10.25
CA LEU A 11 -16.04 -1.26 9.24
C LEU A 11 -16.19 0.17 9.81
N ASN A 12 -15.95 0.35 11.12
CA ASN A 12 -16.07 1.61 11.85
C ASN A 12 -17.46 2.22 11.73
N TYR A 13 -18.52 1.41 11.86
CA TYR A 13 -19.88 1.94 11.95
C TYR A 13 -20.05 2.75 13.26
N PRO A 14 -20.47 4.04 13.20
CA PRO A 14 -20.52 4.91 14.38
C PRO A 14 -21.41 4.42 15.53
N ARG A 15 -22.36 3.53 15.25
CA ARG A 15 -23.28 2.95 16.23
C ARG A 15 -23.15 1.42 16.29
N SER A 16 -21.93 0.89 16.12
CA SER A 16 -21.65 -0.55 16.16
C SER A 16 -22.04 -1.22 17.48
N ASN A 17 -22.08 -0.46 18.57
CA ASN A 17 -22.51 -0.91 19.90
C ASN A 17 -24.04 -0.94 20.11
N ALA A 18 -24.84 -0.66 19.08
CA ALA A 18 -26.29 -0.73 19.17
C ALA A 18 -26.77 -2.17 19.52
N PRO A 19 -27.84 -2.32 20.32
CA PRO A 19 -28.40 -3.63 20.64
C PRO A 19 -28.84 -4.36 19.36
N ALA A 20 -28.54 -5.66 19.26
CA ALA A 20 -28.92 -6.47 18.10
C ALA A 20 -30.42 -6.39 17.75
N GLN A 21 -31.28 -6.30 18.77
CA GLN A 21 -32.72 -6.12 18.58
C GLN A 21 -33.06 -4.78 17.90
N SER A 22 -32.34 -3.70 18.19
CA SER A 22 -32.59 -2.39 17.56
C SER A 22 -32.18 -2.36 16.08
N LEU A 23 -31.26 -3.23 15.66
CA LEU A 23 -30.84 -3.37 14.26
C LEU A 23 -31.78 -4.26 13.45
N LEU A 24 -32.40 -5.26 14.09
CA LEU A 24 -33.24 -6.26 13.42
C LEU A 24 -34.69 -5.82 13.22
N PHE A 25 -35.20 -4.93 14.04
CA PHE A 25 -36.60 -4.50 14.02
C PHE A 25 -36.73 -3.07 13.50
N ALA A 26 -37.91 -2.71 13.00
CA ALA A 26 -38.23 -1.36 12.54
C ALA A 26 -37.86 -0.31 13.60
N GLY A 27 -37.14 0.72 13.18
CA GLY A 27 -36.74 1.81 14.04
C GLY A 27 -35.54 2.58 13.52
N VAL A 28 -35.26 3.70 14.19
CA VAL A 28 -34.22 4.67 13.79
C VAL A 28 -32.84 4.01 13.62
N GLU A 29 -32.47 3.08 14.51
CA GLU A 29 -31.17 2.41 14.45
C GLU A 29 -31.01 1.53 13.20
N ARG A 30 -32.05 0.75 12.84
CA ARG A 30 -32.04 -0.07 11.62
C ARG A 30 -31.92 0.79 10.37
N TYR A 31 -32.72 1.85 10.27
CA TYR A 31 -32.70 2.72 9.09
C TYR A 31 -31.40 3.51 8.97
N ALA A 32 -30.84 3.97 10.10
CA ALA A 32 -29.53 4.61 10.11
C ALA A 32 -28.41 3.65 9.69
N LEU A 33 -28.48 2.38 10.10
CA LEU A 33 -27.54 1.35 9.66
C LEU A 33 -27.65 1.10 8.15
N LEU A 34 -28.86 0.88 7.64
CA LEU A 34 -29.08 0.61 6.21
C LEU A 34 -28.64 1.77 5.34
N GLU A 35 -28.95 3.02 5.71
CA GLU A 35 -28.46 4.20 5.02
C GLU A 35 -26.94 4.28 4.99
N TRP A 36 -26.31 4.03 6.14
CA TRP A 36 -24.86 4.08 6.23
C TRP A 36 -24.20 2.99 5.37
N LEU A 37 -24.74 1.77 5.38
CA LEU A 37 -24.24 0.66 4.56
C LEU A 37 -24.43 0.94 3.06
N PHE A 38 -25.61 1.40 2.65
CA PHE A 38 -25.85 1.75 1.24
C PHE A 38 -25.03 2.94 0.77
N PHE A 39 -24.82 3.93 1.63
CA PHE A 39 -23.93 5.05 1.34
C PHE A 39 -22.48 4.58 1.17
N ARG A 40 -22.02 3.63 1.98
CA ARG A 40 -20.68 3.02 1.82
C ARG A 40 -20.51 2.31 0.47
N LEU A 41 -21.57 1.66 -0.03
CA LEU A 41 -21.53 0.95 -1.32
C LEU A 41 -21.61 1.88 -2.53
N LEU A 42 -22.48 2.88 -2.48
CA LEU A 42 -22.83 3.70 -3.65
C LEU A 42 -22.10 5.05 -3.71
N GLY A 43 -21.64 5.55 -2.56
CA GLY A 43 -20.93 6.82 -2.43
C GLY A 43 -21.75 8.07 -2.79
N ASP A 44 -21.08 9.23 -2.78
CA ASP A 44 -21.69 10.56 -2.98
C ASP A 44 -22.22 10.81 -4.40
N ARG A 45 -21.89 9.94 -5.35
CA ARG A 45 -22.33 10.06 -6.76
C ARG A 45 -23.46 9.11 -7.12
N SER A 46 -24.05 8.47 -6.11
CA SER A 46 -25.20 7.60 -6.26
C SER A 46 -26.38 8.34 -6.88
N PRO A 47 -27.16 7.72 -7.78
CA PRO A 47 -28.46 8.27 -8.19
C PRO A 47 -29.46 8.35 -7.03
N PHE A 48 -29.13 7.73 -5.89
CA PHE A 48 -29.93 7.69 -4.68
C PHE A 48 -29.47 8.68 -3.59
N THR A 49 -28.52 9.59 -3.84
CA THR A 49 -28.17 10.63 -2.85
C THR A 49 -29.34 11.60 -2.64
N GLN A 50 -29.94 11.54 -1.45
CA GLN A 50 -30.98 12.50 -1.04
C GLN A 50 -30.34 13.70 -0.33
N GLN A 51 -30.72 14.91 -0.75
CA GLN A 51 -30.33 16.16 -0.09
C GLN A 51 -31.24 16.39 1.14
N ASN A 52 -30.65 16.37 2.33
CA ASN A 52 -31.21 16.86 3.60
C ASN A 52 -32.38 16.07 4.25
N TRP A 53 -32.04 15.22 5.23
CA TRP A 53 -32.96 14.73 6.27
C TRP A 53 -32.69 15.37 7.65
N GLN A 54 -32.18 16.61 7.70
CA GLN A 54 -31.84 17.30 8.97
C GLN A 54 -33.02 18.06 9.61
N GLY A 55 -34.26 17.58 9.44
CA GLY A 55 -35.46 18.15 10.07
C GLY A 55 -35.87 17.37 11.32
N ASP A 56 -35.88 18.01 12.49
CA ASP A 56 -36.15 17.44 13.82
C ASP A 56 -37.64 17.09 14.08
N SER A 57 -38.40 16.78 13.03
CA SER A 57 -39.81 16.39 13.11
C SER A 57 -40.17 15.51 11.91
N MET A 58 -39.87 14.20 11.99
CA MET A 58 -40.30 13.28 10.93
C MET A 58 -41.82 13.09 11.00
N ASP A 59 -42.52 13.70 10.05
CA ASP A 59 -43.89 13.30 9.72
C ASP A 59 -43.87 11.83 9.25
N ARG A 60 -44.94 11.08 9.54
CA ARG A 60 -45.03 9.65 9.17
C ARG A 60 -44.83 9.41 7.67
N ASP A 61 -45.13 10.41 6.84
CA ASP A 61 -44.94 10.36 5.39
C ASP A 61 -43.47 10.47 4.97
N GLU A 62 -42.63 11.17 5.74
CA GLU A 62 -41.18 11.24 5.54
C GLU A 62 -40.51 9.89 5.81
N GLU A 63 -40.91 9.22 6.90
CA GLU A 63 -40.41 7.88 7.24
C GLU A 63 -40.80 6.85 6.18
N ASN A 64 -42.05 6.88 5.69
CA ASN A 64 -42.49 6.00 4.60
C ASN A 64 -41.70 6.25 3.30
N THR A 65 -41.41 7.52 2.99
CA THR A 65 -40.61 7.89 1.82
C THR A 65 -39.17 7.39 1.96
N ARG A 66 -38.59 7.51 3.16
CA ARG A 66 -37.26 6.99 3.49
C ARG A 66 -37.19 5.48 3.35
N ILE A 67 -38.18 4.75 3.87
CA ILE A 67 -38.24 3.27 3.77
C ILE A 67 -38.38 2.84 2.31
N GLN A 68 -39.23 3.52 1.54
CA GLN A 68 -39.41 3.27 0.11
C GLN A 68 -38.09 3.45 -0.65
N HIS A 69 -37.37 4.53 -0.37
CA HIS A 69 -36.06 4.79 -0.97
C HIS A 69 -35.02 3.71 -0.66
N LEU A 70 -34.95 3.27 0.61
CA LEU A 70 -34.07 2.17 1.02
C LEU A 70 -34.43 0.86 0.32
N ALA A 71 -35.71 0.59 0.09
CA ALA A 71 -36.17 -0.60 -0.62
C ALA A 71 -35.82 -0.56 -2.11
N GLU A 72 -35.86 0.62 -2.73
CA GLU A 72 -35.42 0.84 -4.12
C GLU A 72 -33.91 0.60 -4.26
N ILE A 73 -33.10 1.08 -3.32
CA ILE A 73 -31.66 0.80 -3.30
C ILE A 73 -31.40 -0.70 -3.15
N ALA A 74 -32.07 -1.38 -2.20
CA ALA A 74 -31.90 -2.81 -1.97
C ALA A 74 -32.25 -3.64 -3.21
N SER A 75 -33.34 -3.27 -3.90
CA SER A 75 -33.74 -3.91 -5.15
C SER A 75 -32.75 -3.62 -6.28
N PHE A 76 -32.23 -2.38 -6.38
CA PHE A 76 -31.24 -2.00 -7.38
C PHE A 76 -29.93 -2.76 -7.23
N LEU A 77 -29.47 -2.95 -5.99
CA LEU A 77 -28.28 -3.72 -5.65
C LEU A 77 -28.49 -5.25 -5.76
N GLY A 78 -29.72 -5.70 -6.06
CA GLY A 78 -30.05 -7.12 -6.15
C GLY A 78 -30.06 -7.85 -4.81
N ILE A 79 -30.08 -7.12 -3.68
CA ILE A 79 -30.20 -7.70 -2.34
C ILE A 79 -31.60 -8.27 -2.14
N THR A 80 -32.61 -7.58 -2.68
CA THR A 80 -33.99 -8.07 -2.76
C THR A 80 -34.39 -8.27 -4.22
N SER A 81 -35.22 -9.28 -4.50
CA SER A 81 -35.68 -9.57 -5.87
C SER A 81 -36.59 -8.48 -6.45
N SER A 82 -37.20 -7.67 -5.59
CA SER A 82 -38.08 -6.55 -5.93
C SER A 82 -38.01 -5.48 -4.85
N VAL A 83 -38.63 -4.32 -5.09
CA VAL A 83 -38.78 -3.26 -4.10
C VAL A 83 -39.67 -3.76 -2.95
N ASP A 84 -39.04 -4.08 -1.81
CA ASP A 84 -39.68 -4.68 -0.64
C ASP A 84 -39.46 -3.81 0.60
N THR A 85 -40.47 -3.01 0.94
CA THR A 85 -40.46 -2.16 2.14
C THR A 85 -40.61 -2.94 3.43
N GLU A 86 -41.17 -4.16 3.38
CA GLU A 86 -41.36 -5.00 4.55
C GLU A 86 -40.03 -5.58 5.03
N ALA A 87 -39.18 -6.02 4.10
CA ALA A 87 -37.81 -6.45 4.39
C ALA A 87 -36.99 -5.32 5.02
N ILE A 88 -37.09 -4.09 4.50
CA ILE A 88 -36.43 -2.90 5.07
C ILE A 88 -36.96 -2.59 6.47
N GLN A 89 -38.27 -2.73 6.71
CA GLN A 89 -38.87 -2.60 8.04
C GLN A 89 -38.47 -3.73 9.01
N GLY A 90 -37.83 -4.79 8.55
CA GLY A 90 -37.50 -5.95 9.38
C GLY A 90 -38.73 -6.77 9.76
N LYS A 91 -39.72 -6.85 8.87
CA LYS A 91 -40.77 -7.87 8.92
C LYS A 91 -40.21 -9.20 8.41
N GLY A 92 -40.87 -10.31 8.74
CA GLY A 92 -40.40 -11.66 8.43
C GLY A 92 -39.87 -12.43 9.65
N SER A 93 -39.28 -13.59 9.41
CA SER A 93 -38.64 -14.42 10.43
C SER A 93 -37.38 -13.76 11.00
N TYR A 94 -36.85 -14.27 12.12
CA TYR A 94 -35.60 -13.76 12.67
C TYR A 94 -34.44 -14.03 11.69
N GLU A 95 -34.45 -15.21 11.07
CA GLU A 95 -33.48 -15.67 10.09
C GLU A 95 -33.43 -14.74 8.87
N GLU A 96 -34.57 -14.41 8.27
CA GLU A 96 -34.67 -13.50 7.12
C GLU A 96 -34.09 -12.11 7.42
N ARG A 97 -34.34 -11.58 8.64
CA ARG A 97 -33.83 -10.26 9.05
C ARG A 97 -32.32 -10.26 9.24
N VAL A 98 -31.79 -11.35 9.81
CA VAL A 98 -30.36 -11.53 10.02
C VAL A 98 -29.67 -11.71 8.67
N GLU A 99 -30.22 -12.54 7.79
CA GLU A 99 -29.68 -12.82 6.46
C GLU A 99 -29.60 -11.54 5.61
N LEU A 100 -30.65 -10.71 5.61
CA LEU A 100 -30.62 -9.42 4.91
C LEU A 100 -29.46 -8.53 5.41
N LEU A 101 -29.30 -8.39 6.73
CA LEU A 101 -28.21 -7.59 7.28
C LEU A 101 -26.84 -8.21 6.99
N HIS A 102 -26.74 -9.53 7.03
CA HIS A 102 -25.52 -10.26 6.72
C HIS A 102 -25.07 -10.00 5.28
N LEU A 103 -25.99 -10.17 4.31
CA LEU A 103 -25.72 -9.91 2.88
C LEU A 103 -25.19 -8.49 2.64
N ILE A 104 -25.82 -7.48 3.24
CA ILE A 104 -25.42 -6.08 3.04
C ILE A 104 -24.06 -5.79 3.70
N VAL A 105 -23.84 -6.29 4.92
CA VAL A 105 -22.58 -6.07 5.64
C VAL A 105 -21.42 -6.78 4.95
N ASP A 106 -21.63 -8.00 4.48
CA ASP A 106 -20.63 -8.76 3.70
C ASP A 106 -20.28 -8.04 2.40
N LEU A 107 -21.27 -7.48 1.72
CA LEU A 107 -21.04 -6.72 0.50
C LEU A 107 -20.20 -5.46 0.78
N VAL A 108 -20.47 -4.75 1.88
CA VAL A 108 -19.68 -3.60 2.30
C VAL A 108 -18.26 -4.01 2.70
N GLU A 109 -18.10 -5.12 3.42
CA GLU A 109 -16.80 -5.65 3.81
C GLU A 109 -15.97 -6.03 2.57
N ALA A 110 -16.55 -6.80 1.65
CA ALA A 110 -15.91 -7.18 0.40
C ALA A 110 -15.52 -5.96 -0.46
N SER A 111 -16.29 -4.88 -0.39
CA SER A 111 -15.96 -3.63 -1.10
C SER A 111 -14.74 -2.89 -0.52
N GLN A 112 -14.39 -3.13 0.75
CA GLN A 112 -13.27 -2.49 1.45
C GLN A 112 -12.02 -3.37 1.55
N TYR A 113 -12.23 -4.69 1.63
CA TYR A 113 -11.18 -5.68 1.78
C TYR A 113 -11.28 -6.67 0.62
N ALA A 114 -10.52 -6.39 -0.45
CA ALA A 114 -10.54 -7.20 -1.67
C ALA A 114 -9.78 -8.53 -1.52
N ASP A 115 -8.78 -8.58 -0.63
CA ASP A 115 -7.93 -9.74 -0.45
C ASP A 115 -8.56 -10.73 0.53
N ASN A 116 -8.72 -11.98 0.11
CA ASN A 116 -9.16 -13.04 0.99
C ASN A 116 -7.95 -13.65 1.74
N PRO A 117 -7.90 -13.58 3.09
CA PRO A 117 -6.78 -14.11 3.85
C PRO A 117 -6.64 -15.63 3.79
N GLU A 118 -7.68 -16.35 3.35
CA GLU A 118 -7.64 -17.82 3.20
C GLU A 118 -7.14 -18.27 1.82
N TRP A 119 -7.12 -17.37 0.82
CA TRP A 119 -6.68 -17.71 -0.53
C TRP A 119 -5.17 -17.52 -0.68
N SER A 120 -4.56 -18.40 -1.48
CA SER A 120 -3.20 -18.15 -1.96
C SER A 120 -3.17 -16.98 -2.94
N VAL A 121 -1.98 -16.38 -3.16
CA VAL A 121 -1.80 -15.26 -4.09
C VAL A 121 -2.25 -15.63 -5.51
N ASP A 122 -1.97 -16.87 -5.94
CA ASP A 122 -2.35 -17.36 -7.27
C ASP A 122 -3.88 -17.53 -7.40
N GLU A 123 -4.54 -18.00 -6.34
CA GLU A 123 -6.01 -18.14 -6.30
C GLU A 123 -6.70 -16.78 -6.29
N GLN A 124 -6.21 -15.82 -5.49
CA GLN A 124 -6.73 -14.45 -5.47
C GLN A 124 -6.61 -13.83 -6.86
N LEU A 125 -5.43 -13.91 -7.49
CA LEU A 125 -5.22 -13.38 -8.84
C LEU A 125 -6.18 -14.00 -9.86
N ALA A 126 -6.37 -15.33 -9.82
CA ALA A 126 -7.29 -16.00 -10.72
C ALA A 126 -8.75 -15.52 -10.53
N LYS A 127 -9.16 -15.28 -9.29
CA LYS A 127 -10.51 -14.78 -8.96
C LYS A 127 -10.69 -13.32 -9.38
N ASP A 128 -9.69 -12.48 -9.16
CA ASP A 128 -9.72 -11.08 -9.55
C ASP A 128 -9.79 -10.94 -11.08
N VAL A 129 -9.04 -11.75 -11.82
CA VAL A 129 -9.12 -11.80 -13.30
C VAL A 129 -10.52 -12.23 -13.75
N GLN A 130 -11.09 -13.27 -13.15
CA GLN A 130 -12.47 -13.69 -13.46
C GLN A 130 -13.50 -12.59 -13.19
N LEU A 131 -13.33 -11.82 -12.12
CA LEU A 131 -14.20 -10.69 -11.80
C LEU A 131 -14.07 -9.59 -12.87
N VAL A 132 -12.84 -9.22 -13.25
CA VAL A 132 -12.58 -8.23 -14.30
C VAL A 132 -13.18 -8.66 -15.63
N ASP A 133 -13.01 -9.92 -16.01
CA ASP A 133 -13.61 -10.49 -17.22
C ASP A 133 -15.14 -10.42 -17.18
N SER A 134 -15.74 -10.77 -16.03
CA SER A 134 -17.19 -10.70 -15.83
C SER A 134 -17.72 -9.26 -15.92
N ILE A 135 -17.00 -8.30 -15.35
CA ILE A 135 -17.34 -6.87 -15.45
C ILE A 135 -17.25 -6.40 -16.91
N ALA A 136 -16.18 -6.76 -17.60
CA ALA A 136 -15.98 -6.39 -18.99
C ALA A 136 -17.08 -6.98 -19.90
N GLU A 137 -17.47 -8.23 -19.66
CA GLU A 137 -18.58 -8.87 -20.39
C GLU A 137 -19.92 -8.17 -20.12
N LYS A 138 -20.20 -7.81 -18.86
CA LYS A 138 -21.42 -7.08 -18.50
C LYS A 138 -21.44 -5.67 -19.09
N GLN A 139 -20.31 -4.97 -19.10
CA GLN A 139 -20.19 -3.68 -19.78
C GLN A 139 -20.41 -3.84 -21.29
N ALA A 140 -19.79 -4.84 -21.93
CA ALA A 140 -19.99 -5.12 -23.35
C ALA A 140 -21.46 -5.41 -23.68
N GLN A 141 -22.18 -6.13 -22.80
CA GLN A 141 -23.63 -6.33 -22.92
C GLN A 141 -24.38 -4.99 -22.84
N ILE A 142 -24.11 -4.14 -21.85
CA ILE A 142 -24.74 -2.80 -21.73
C ILE A 142 -24.55 -1.95 -22.99
N PHE A 143 -23.35 -1.97 -23.58
CA PHE A 143 -23.03 -1.22 -24.79
C PHE A 143 -23.36 -1.96 -26.09
N SER A 144 -23.96 -3.15 -26.01
CA SER A 144 -24.36 -3.90 -27.20
C SER A 144 -25.57 -3.26 -27.88
N GLU A 145 -25.64 -3.41 -29.21
CA GLU A 145 -26.77 -2.91 -30.00
C GLU A 145 -28.11 -3.57 -29.61
N GLU A 146 -28.09 -4.72 -28.93
CA GLU A 146 -29.28 -5.44 -28.48
C GLU A 146 -30.03 -4.69 -27.38
N LEU A 147 -29.30 -4.03 -26.46
CA LEU A 147 -29.90 -3.35 -25.30
C LEU A 147 -30.39 -1.92 -25.62
N LYS A 148 -30.06 -1.36 -26.79
CA LYS A 148 -30.53 -0.06 -27.34
C LYS A 148 -30.65 1.06 -26.29
N LEU A 149 -29.72 1.13 -25.34
CA LEU A 149 -29.79 2.09 -24.23
C LEU A 149 -29.55 3.54 -24.69
N PHE A 150 -28.95 3.73 -25.87
CA PHE A 150 -28.73 5.03 -26.46
C PHE A 150 -29.82 5.36 -27.48
N PRO A 151 -30.38 6.59 -27.47
CA PRO A 151 -31.15 7.12 -28.59
C PRO A 151 -30.35 6.98 -29.88
N ALA A 152 -31.02 6.75 -31.02
CA ALA A 152 -30.36 6.56 -32.32
C ALA A 152 -29.43 7.73 -32.73
N ASP A 153 -29.63 8.90 -32.12
CA ASP A 153 -28.88 10.13 -32.39
C ASP A 153 -27.62 10.31 -31.51
N VAL A 154 -27.38 9.45 -30.51
CA VAL A 154 -26.17 9.52 -29.67
C VAL A 154 -25.02 8.83 -30.39
N GLN A 155 -24.20 9.62 -31.09
CA GLN A 155 -22.88 9.20 -31.53
C GLN A 155 -21.97 9.12 -30.31
N ILE A 156 -21.67 7.90 -29.85
CA ILE A 156 -20.65 7.67 -28.83
C ILE A 156 -19.29 8.00 -29.46
N GLN A 157 -18.88 9.26 -29.37
CA GLN A 157 -17.51 9.65 -29.61
C GLN A 157 -16.70 9.17 -28.40
N SER A 158 -16.02 8.03 -28.54
CA SER A 158 -15.07 7.59 -27.52
C SER A 158 -14.05 8.71 -27.30
N VAL A 159 -14.05 9.31 -26.11
CA VAL A 159 -13.15 10.43 -25.73
C VAL A 159 -11.67 10.03 -25.87
N TYR A 160 -11.39 8.73 -25.90
CA TYR A 160 -10.08 8.16 -26.14
C TYR A 160 -10.09 7.41 -27.46
N PRO A 161 -9.14 7.67 -28.38
CA PRO A 161 -8.92 6.79 -29.51
C PRO A 161 -8.56 5.40 -28.98
N LEU A 162 -9.23 4.36 -29.48
CA LEU A 162 -8.83 2.99 -29.19
C LEU A 162 -7.36 2.81 -29.62
N PRO A 163 -6.50 2.28 -28.75
CA PRO A 163 -5.11 2.03 -29.11
C PRO A 163 -5.04 1.06 -30.30
N ASP A 164 -4.13 1.32 -31.23
CA ASP A 164 -3.95 0.50 -32.42
C ASP A 164 -3.57 -0.93 -32.00
N ILE A 165 -4.36 -1.91 -32.46
CA ILE A 165 -4.13 -3.34 -32.20
C ILE A 165 -2.72 -3.74 -32.64
N SER A 166 -2.25 -3.16 -33.74
CA SER A 166 -0.90 -3.40 -34.28
C SER A 166 0.19 -2.96 -33.30
N GLU A 167 -0.02 -1.86 -32.57
CA GLU A 167 0.91 -1.37 -31.54
C GLU A 167 0.91 -2.29 -30.31
N LEU A 168 -0.26 -2.81 -29.92
CA LEU A 168 -0.38 -3.75 -28.80
C LEU A 168 0.26 -5.10 -29.12
N GLU A 169 0.05 -5.64 -30.32
CA GLU A 169 0.71 -6.86 -30.80
C GLU A 169 2.24 -6.69 -30.87
N LEU A 170 2.71 -5.53 -31.31
CA LEU A 170 4.13 -5.19 -31.32
C LEU A 170 4.70 -5.22 -29.90
N LYS A 171 4.08 -4.53 -28.93
CA LYS A 171 4.52 -4.51 -27.53
C LYS A 171 4.49 -5.90 -26.88
N LEU A 172 3.47 -6.71 -27.17
CA LEU A 172 3.41 -8.09 -26.70
C LEU A 172 4.59 -8.91 -27.22
N SER A 173 4.96 -8.72 -28.50
CA SER A 173 6.11 -9.40 -29.09
C SER A 173 7.44 -8.96 -28.45
N GLU A 174 7.60 -7.67 -28.17
CA GLU A 174 8.78 -7.11 -27.52
C GLU A 174 8.95 -7.66 -26.09
N HIS A 175 7.86 -7.69 -25.32
CA HIS A 175 7.86 -8.22 -23.96
C HIS A 175 8.09 -9.72 -23.92
N SER A 176 7.47 -10.49 -24.82
CA SER A 176 7.71 -11.94 -24.94
C SER A 176 9.17 -12.24 -25.25
N LYS A 177 9.79 -11.46 -26.15
CA LYS A 177 11.21 -11.61 -26.48
C LYS A 177 12.11 -11.28 -25.29
N LYS A 178 11.79 -10.24 -24.53
CA LYS A 178 12.53 -9.86 -23.32
C LYS A 178 12.43 -10.94 -22.23
N LEU A 179 11.25 -11.54 -22.06
CA LEU A 179 11.03 -12.64 -21.12
C LEU A 179 11.88 -13.86 -21.49
N SER A 180 11.87 -14.25 -22.76
CA SER A 180 12.67 -15.37 -23.29
C SER A 180 14.17 -15.15 -23.06
N ASN A 181 14.68 -13.94 -23.32
CA ASN A 181 16.07 -13.59 -23.05
C ASN A 181 16.44 -13.70 -21.56
N LEU A 182 15.56 -13.27 -20.67
CA LEU A 182 15.78 -13.37 -19.22
C LEU A 182 15.77 -14.83 -18.75
N GLN A 183 14.85 -15.64 -19.25
CA GLN A 183 14.81 -17.08 -18.96
C GLN A 183 16.10 -17.77 -19.42
N GLN A 184 16.60 -17.43 -20.60
CA GLN A 184 17.88 -17.94 -21.08
C GLN A 184 19.04 -17.54 -20.16
N MET A 185 19.10 -16.27 -19.73
CA MET A 185 20.14 -15.78 -18.83
C MET A 185 20.10 -16.50 -17.47
N VAL A 186 18.91 -16.77 -16.93
CA VAL A 186 18.73 -17.55 -15.70
C VAL A 186 19.23 -18.98 -15.90
N HIS A 187 18.93 -19.61 -17.04
CA HIS A 187 19.40 -20.97 -17.33
C HIS A 187 20.92 -21.04 -17.52
N GLU A 188 21.53 -20.03 -18.14
CA GLU A 188 22.98 -19.90 -18.26
C GLU A 188 23.67 -19.68 -16.91
N LEU A 189 23.04 -18.95 -15.99
CA LEU A 189 23.56 -18.76 -14.63
C LEU A 189 23.44 -20.04 -13.81
N ALA A 190 22.29 -20.71 -13.86
CA ALA A 190 22.05 -21.97 -13.17
C ALA A 190 22.97 -23.11 -13.66
N SER A 191 23.39 -23.08 -14.93
CA SER A 191 24.33 -24.08 -15.48
C SER A 191 25.80 -23.77 -15.22
N LYS A 192 26.16 -22.51 -14.91
CA LYS A 192 27.55 -22.11 -14.63
C LYS A 192 27.94 -22.24 -13.16
N TYR A 193 26.98 -22.22 -12.25
CA TYR A 193 27.23 -22.25 -10.82
C TYR A 193 26.41 -23.35 -10.17
N ASP A 194 27.06 -24.42 -9.73
CA ASP A 194 26.43 -25.45 -8.89
C ASP A 194 26.11 -24.83 -7.54
N TYR A 195 24.84 -24.57 -7.27
CA TYR A 195 24.38 -24.07 -5.99
C TYR A 195 24.68 -25.11 -4.90
N ASN A 196 25.71 -24.88 -4.09
CA ASN A 196 26.06 -25.70 -2.95
C ASN A 196 25.61 -25.00 -1.65
N PRO A 197 24.51 -25.44 -1.01
CA PRO A 197 24.03 -24.85 0.24
C PRO A 197 24.94 -25.10 1.45
N ASN A 198 25.99 -25.91 1.30
CA ASN A 198 26.98 -26.24 2.34
C ASN A 198 28.38 -25.68 2.02
N GLU A 199 28.49 -24.67 1.17
CA GLU A 199 29.78 -24.03 0.87
C GLU A 199 30.35 -23.35 2.13
N ASP A 200 31.62 -23.60 2.44
CA ASP A 200 32.24 -23.11 3.67
C ASP A 200 32.53 -21.60 3.55
N TYR A 201 31.60 -20.78 4.06
CA TYR A 201 31.68 -19.31 4.00
C TYR A 201 32.68 -18.69 5.00
N THR A 202 33.42 -19.50 5.75
CA THR A 202 34.32 -19.03 6.81
C THR A 202 35.39 -18.06 6.30
N GLU A 203 35.95 -18.27 5.10
CA GLU A 203 36.95 -17.36 4.52
C GLU A 203 36.34 -16.01 4.13
N VAL A 204 35.12 -16.01 3.60
CA VAL A 204 34.40 -14.79 3.19
C VAL A 204 33.95 -14.01 4.42
N GLU A 205 33.44 -14.70 5.44
CA GLU A 205 33.08 -14.09 6.73
C GLU A 205 34.30 -13.43 7.41
N LEU A 206 35.45 -14.10 7.39
CA LEU A 206 36.68 -13.57 7.98
C LEU A 206 37.17 -12.32 7.23
N LYS A 207 37.11 -12.32 5.89
CA LYS A 207 37.40 -11.13 5.09
C LYS A 207 36.44 -9.98 5.40
N LEU A 208 35.15 -10.27 5.54
CA LEU A 208 34.14 -9.25 5.88
C LEU A 208 34.39 -8.67 7.27
N ARG A 209 34.65 -9.52 8.26
CA ARG A 209 34.97 -9.10 9.64
C ARG A 209 36.20 -8.18 9.67
N SER A 210 37.26 -8.55 8.96
CA SER A 210 38.47 -7.72 8.85
C SER A 210 38.19 -6.33 8.24
N HIS A 211 37.35 -6.24 7.21
CA HIS A 211 36.98 -4.96 6.61
C HIS A 211 36.14 -4.09 7.56
N LEU A 212 35.22 -4.70 8.32
CA LEU A 212 34.38 -3.99 9.28
C LEU A 212 35.19 -3.46 10.48
N GLU A 213 36.21 -4.18 10.92
CA GLU A 213 37.12 -3.71 11.97
C GLU A 213 37.94 -2.50 11.50
N SER A 214 38.49 -2.54 10.28
CA SER A 214 39.21 -1.41 9.68
C SER A 214 38.30 -0.18 9.52
N PHE A 215 37.04 -0.40 9.14
CA PHE A 215 36.04 0.66 9.07
C PHE A 215 35.78 1.32 10.43
N LEU A 216 35.55 0.50 11.47
CA LEU A 216 35.31 0.98 12.82
C LEU A 216 36.48 1.83 13.35
N GLU A 217 37.71 1.42 13.06
CA GLU A 217 38.90 2.17 13.44
C GLU A 217 38.96 3.53 12.73
N THR A 218 38.66 3.57 11.43
CA THR A 218 38.61 4.81 10.63
C THR A 218 37.57 5.79 11.18
N VAL A 219 36.38 5.30 11.56
CA VAL A 219 35.31 6.13 12.14
C VAL A 219 35.72 6.68 13.52
N LYS A 220 36.41 5.89 14.35
CA LYS A 220 36.94 6.35 15.63
C LYS A 220 37.97 7.47 15.43
N TYR A 221 38.89 7.32 14.48
CA TYR A 221 39.85 8.35 14.12
C TYR A 221 39.17 9.63 13.62
N PHE A 222 38.18 9.50 12.74
CA PHE A 222 37.39 10.65 12.28
C PHE A 222 36.73 11.40 13.45
N ASN A 223 36.08 10.67 14.36
CA ASN A 223 35.37 11.27 15.49
C ASN A 223 36.34 11.99 16.45
N LEU A 224 37.54 11.41 16.66
CA LEU A 224 38.59 12.06 17.44
C LEU A 224 39.02 13.38 16.81
N ILE A 225 39.33 13.39 15.51
CA ILE A 225 39.74 14.59 14.78
C ILE A 225 38.61 15.63 14.78
N TYR A 226 37.39 15.23 14.46
CA TYR A 226 36.24 16.13 14.46
C TYR A 226 36.03 16.79 15.83
N THR A 227 36.02 16.00 16.90
CA THR A 227 35.73 16.49 18.25
C THR A 227 36.85 17.33 18.83
N LYS A 228 38.12 16.97 18.59
CA LYS A 228 39.28 17.63 19.18
C LYS A 228 39.83 18.76 18.34
N GLU A 229 39.78 18.64 17.02
CA GLU A 229 40.47 19.56 16.11
C GLU A 229 39.51 20.43 15.31
N ILE A 230 38.26 20.03 15.08
CA ILE A 230 37.33 20.80 14.21
C ILE A 230 36.27 21.51 15.05
N ARG A 231 35.59 20.78 15.94
CA ARG A 231 34.50 21.30 16.77
C ARG A 231 34.87 22.55 17.59
N PRO A 232 36.07 22.67 18.19
CA PRO A 232 36.43 23.90 18.92
C PRO A 232 36.49 25.15 18.03
N TRP A 233 36.91 25.02 16.77
CA TRP A 233 36.99 26.14 15.82
C TRP A 233 35.63 26.61 15.32
N THR A 234 34.64 25.71 15.30
CA THR A 234 33.28 26.04 14.87
C THR A 234 32.54 26.99 15.84
N HIS A 235 33.07 27.22 17.05
CA HIS A 235 32.46 28.10 18.05
C HIS A 235 33.31 29.34 18.41
N MET A 236 34.53 29.47 17.88
CA MET A 236 35.49 30.51 18.31
C MET A 236 35.87 31.56 17.27
N MET A 237 35.24 31.59 16.09
CA MET A 237 35.57 32.60 15.07
C MET A 237 34.38 33.46 14.69
N GLU A 238 34.44 34.76 15.04
CA GLU A 238 33.72 35.79 14.29
C GLU A 238 34.25 35.74 12.83
N VAL A 239 33.31 35.46 11.93
CA VAL A 239 33.39 35.37 10.45
C VAL A 239 34.78 35.62 9.82
N PRO A 240 35.53 34.58 9.44
CA PRO A 240 36.71 34.71 8.59
C PRO A 240 36.36 34.64 7.09
N GLN A 241 36.96 35.52 6.28
CA GLN A 241 36.96 35.39 4.82
C GLN A 241 37.68 34.09 4.41
N LEU A 242 36.96 33.22 3.71
CA LEU A 242 37.43 31.89 3.31
C LEU A 242 38.50 31.98 2.21
N HIS A 243 39.69 31.43 2.48
CA HIS A 243 40.57 30.92 1.43
C HIS A 243 40.40 29.40 1.39
N GLY A 244 40.56 28.80 0.21
CA GLY A 244 40.14 27.42 -0.10
C GLY A 244 40.57 26.35 0.92
N PHE A 245 39.92 25.18 0.82
CA PHE A 245 40.03 24.09 1.80
C PHE A 245 41.48 23.81 2.23
N GLY A 246 41.76 23.98 3.51
CA GLY A 246 43.05 23.64 4.10
C GLY A 246 43.31 22.11 4.08
N PRO A 247 44.55 21.67 4.35
CA PRO A 247 44.94 20.26 4.25
C PRO A 247 44.13 19.30 5.14
N ALA A 248 43.59 19.77 6.25
CA ALA A 248 42.69 18.99 7.11
C ALA A 248 41.31 18.78 6.47
N ALA A 249 40.77 19.81 5.81
CA ALA A 249 39.50 19.73 5.11
C ALA A 249 39.58 18.84 3.85
N ASN A 250 40.71 18.86 3.13
CA ASN A 250 40.94 17.95 2.01
C ASN A 250 41.03 16.49 2.47
N ARG A 251 41.75 16.21 3.56
CA ARG A 251 41.77 14.86 4.16
C ARG A 251 40.39 14.41 4.61
N LEU A 252 39.57 15.32 5.13
CA LEU A 252 38.18 15.04 5.50
C LEU A 252 37.33 14.69 4.27
N LEU A 253 37.49 15.44 3.18
CA LEU A 253 36.78 15.21 1.93
C LEU A 253 37.17 13.87 1.29
N GLU A 254 38.46 13.51 1.32
CA GLU A 254 38.95 12.21 0.83
C GLU A 254 38.41 11.05 1.67
N ALA A 255 38.43 11.17 3.00
CA ALA A 255 37.84 10.19 3.90
C ALA A 255 36.32 10.05 3.67
N TYR A 256 35.62 11.17 3.46
CA TYR A 256 34.19 11.20 3.15
C TYR A 256 33.88 10.50 1.82
N ASN A 257 34.64 10.78 0.76
CA ASN A 257 34.45 10.14 -0.54
C ASN A 257 34.72 8.62 -0.47
N THR A 258 35.70 8.22 0.34
CA THR A 258 36.01 6.81 0.58
C THR A 258 34.87 6.11 1.33
N LEU A 259 34.33 6.76 2.37
CA LEU A 259 33.14 6.30 3.10
C LEU A 259 31.93 6.17 2.18
N LEU A 260 31.68 7.16 1.31
CA LEU A 260 30.56 7.15 0.39
C LEU A 260 30.65 5.97 -0.60
N LYS A 261 31.85 5.72 -1.13
CA LYS A 261 32.11 4.58 -2.02
C LYS A 261 31.89 3.25 -1.30
N PHE A 262 32.34 3.13 -0.05
CA PHE A 262 32.14 1.94 0.77
C PHE A 262 30.65 1.68 1.06
N LEU A 263 29.89 2.71 1.44
CA LEU A 263 28.44 2.61 1.65
C LEU A 263 27.68 2.23 0.36
N GLY A 264 28.13 2.74 -0.79
CA GLY A 264 27.61 2.32 -2.10
C GLY A 264 27.85 0.84 -2.37
N ASN A 265 29.04 0.34 -2.06
CA ASN A 265 29.36 -1.08 -2.20
C ASN A 265 28.55 -1.96 -1.23
N LEU A 266 28.38 -1.54 0.03
CA LEU A 266 27.52 -2.26 0.99
C LEU A 266 26.07 -2.31 0.56
N ARG A 267 25.55 -1.22 -0.01
CA ARG A 267 24.22 -1.21 -0.63
C ARG A 267 24.14 -2.23 -1.76
N SER A 268 25.12 -2.27 -2.64
CA SER A 268 25.18 -3.28 -3.72
C SER A 268 25.18 -4.70 -3.17
N VAL A 269 25.96 -4.97 -2.12
CA VAL A 269 26.01 -6.30 -1.48
C VAL A 269 24.67 -6.66 -0.83
N ARG A 270 24.04 -5.72 -0.12
CA ARG A 270 22.70 -5.90 0.45
C ARG A 270 21.67 -6.16 -0.65
N ASP A 271 21.72 -5.42 -1.75
CA ASP A 271 20.77 -5.58 -2.86
C ASP A 271 21.00 -6.92 -3.58
N SER A 272 22.26 -7.36 -3.74
CA SER A 272 22.59 -8.72 -4.22
C SER A 272 22.11 -9.81 -3.27
N TYR A 273 22.27 -9.64 -1.95
CA TYR A 273 21.77 -10.58 -0.94
C TYR A 273 20.24 -10.61 -0.91
N ALA A 274 19.58 -9.45 -1.00
CA ALA A 274 18.13 -9.35 -1.09
C ALA A 274 17.62 -10.09 -2.33
N ALA A 275 18.25 -9.88 -3.49
CA ALA A 275 17.94 -10.61 -4.73
C ALA A 275 18.12 -12.13 -4.60
N MET A 276 19.12 -12.59 -3.84
CA MET A 276 19.32 -14.01 -3.55
C MET A 276 18.32 -14.57 -2.51
N SER A 277 17.94 -13.77 -1.51
CA SER A 277 17.04 -14.18 -0.42
C SER A 277 15.58 -14.28 -0.83
N VAL A 278 15.15 -13.53 -1.86
CA VAL A 278 13.78 -13.62 -2.42
C VAL A 278 13.53 -14.98 -3.11
N GLY A 279 14.58 -15.77 -3.39
CA GLY A 279 14.46 -17.15 -3.88
C GLY A 279 14.33 -18.22 -2.79
N SER A 280 14.37 -17.87 -1.49
CA SER A 280 14.33 -18.85 -0.40
C SER A 280 13.37 -18.41 0.69
N LEU A 281 12.16 -18.96 0.66
CA LEU A 281 11.21 -18.90 1.77
C LEU A 281 11.01 -20.31 2.33
N SER A 282 11.61 -20.58 3.49
CA SER A 282 10.96 -21.31 4.58
C SER A 282 11.79 -21.24 5.88
N THR A 283 11.11 -20.70 6.91
CA THR A 283 11.16 -21.06 8.35
C THR A 283 12.50 -21.14 9.09
N THR A 284 12.72 -20.28 10.10
CA THR A 284 12.45 -20.59 11.53
C THR A 284 13.05 -19.55 12.50
N THR A 285 12.22 -19.19 13.48
CA THR A 285 12.48 -18.90 14.92
C THR A 285 13.53 -17.89 15.39
N ASP A 286 13.01 -16.87 16.08
CA ASP A 286 13.49 -16.24 17.32
C ASP A 286 14.90 -16.60 17.84
N GLU A 287 15.86 -15.73 17.54
CA GLU A 287 16.69 -15.00 18.51
C GLU A 287 17.36 -13.84 17.75
N PRO A 288 17.50 -12.61 18.30
CA PRO A 288 18.24 -11.56 17.62
C PRO A 288 19.71 -11.95 17.59
N SER A 289 20.15 -12.48 16.44
CA SER A 289 21.55 -12.78 16.18
C SER A 289 22.43 -11.56 16.49
N SER A 290 23.68 -11.80 16.89
CA SER A 290 24.66 -10.71 17.11
C SER A 290 24.78 -9.76 15.92
N ILE A 291 24.44 -10.24 14.71
CA ILE A 291 24.35 -9.48 13.47
C ILE A 291 23.18 -8.49 13.49
N THR A 292 22.01 -8.88 14.00
CA THR A 292 20.86 -7.98 14.16
C THR A 292 21.19 -6.80 15.08
N LYS A 293 21.96 -7.05 16.14
CA LYS A 293 22.46 -5.99 17.03
C LYS A 293 23.44 -5.05 16.33
N ILE A 294 24.36 -5.59 15.52
CA ILE A 294 25.30 -4.80 14.72
C ILE A 294 24.56 -3.98 13.65
N ILE A 295 23.51 -4.52 13.03
CA ILE A 295 22.66 -3.79 12.07
C ILE A 295 21.98 -2.62 12.76
N LEU A 296 21.36 -2.83 13.93
CA LEU A 296 20.74 -1.76 14.72
C LEU A 296 21.75 -0.68 15.14
N ASP A 297 22.95 -1.08 15.55
CA ASP A 297 24.02 -0.13 15.91
C ASP A 297 24.47 0.68 14.69
N CYS A 298 24.60 0.05 13.52
CA CYS A 298 24.90 0.71 12.25
C CYS A 298 23.79 1.68 11.80
N GLU A 299 22.52 1.30 11.93
CA GLU A 299 21.37 2.16 11.63
C GLU A 299 21.32 3.37 12.55
N SER A 300 21.60 3.19 13.84
CA SER A 300 21.69 4.28 14.80
C SER A 300 22.83 5.26 14.46
N ALA A 301 23.99 4.74 14.07
CA ALA A 301 25.15 5.53 13.67
C ALA A 301 24.90 6.29 12.36
N LEU A 302 24.21 5.67 11.38
CA LEU A 302 23.80 6.33 10.14
C LEU A 302 22.79 7.45 10.39
N THR A 303 21.87 7.28 11.33
CA THR A 303 20.92 8.32 11.72
C THR A 303 21.64 9.54 12.32
N PHE A 304 22.64 9.29 13.18
CA PHE A 304 23.48 10.35 13.75
C PHE A 304 24.34 11.05 12.70
N LEU A 305 24.90 10.30 11.74
CA LEU A 305 25.66 10.84 10.61
C LEU A 305 24.79 11.72 9.72
N ASN A 306 23.60 11.26 9.34
CA ASN A 306 22.67 12.04 8.51
C ASN A 306 22.24 13.33 9.20
N ARG A 307 22.03 13.32 10.51
CA ARG A 307 21.77 14.54 11.29
C ARG A 307 22.95 15.51 11.24
N SER A 308 24.17 14.99 11.36
CA SER A 308 25.40 15.80 11.28
C SER A 308 25.63 16.37 9.87
N LEU A 309 25.34 15.58 8.83
CA LEU A 309 25.40 16.00 7.43
C LEU A 309 24.34 17.05 7.10
N SER A 310 23.13 16.96 7.66
CA SER A 310 22.09 17.98 7.51
C SER A 310 22.54 19.33 8.11
N ILE A 311 23.22 19.32 9.26
CA ILE A 311 23.78 20.54 9.86
C ILE A 311 24.91 21.13 8.98
N LEU A 312 25.72 20.29 8.36
CA LEU A 312 26.74 20.72 7.39
C LEU A 312 26.11 21.27 6.11
N SER A 313 25.10 20.60 5.56
CA SER A 313 24.37 21.04 4.36
C SER A 313 23.67 22.37 4.57
N THR A 314 22.99 22.57 5.71
CA THR A 314 22.40 23.87 6.08
C THR A 314 23.45 24.96 6.32
N SER A 315 24.67 24.59 6.69
CA SER A 315 25.79 25.54 6.78
C SER A 315 26.34 25.93 5.41
N VAL A 316 26.47 24.97 4.48
CA VAL A 316 26.86 25.21 3.08
C VAL A 316 25.79 26.02 2.32
N ALA A 317 24.50 25.75 2.54
CA ALA A 317 23.41 26.53 1.94
C ALA A 317 23.49 28.01 2.36
N ARG A 318 23.75 28.27 3.65
CA ARG A 318 23.98 29.61 4.19
C ARG A 318 25.21 30.29 3.58
N GLU A 319 26.30 29.54 3.33
CA GLU A 319 27.50 30.06 2.66
C GLU A 319 27.23 30.47 1.20
N GLN A 320 26.40 29.72 0.49
CA GLN A 320 26.04 30.01 -0.90
C GLN A 320 24.96 31.11 -1.05
N GLY A 321 24.55 31.76 0.05
CA GLY A 321 23.48 32.76 0.04
C GLY A 321 22.10 32.21 -0.31
N LYS A 322 21.95 30.88 -0.36
CA LYS A 322 20.67 30.19 -0.52
C LYS A 322 20.15 29.92 0.87
N THR A 323 19.36 30.83 1.41
CA THR A 323 18.52 30.49 2.56
C THR A 323 17.65 29.28 2.21
N PRO A 324 17.33 28.40 3.19
CA PRO A 324 16.41 27.29 2.95
C PRO A 324 15.09 27.76 2.34
#